data_AF-A0AAV5KBM6-F1
#
_entry.id   AF-A0AAV5KBM6-F1
#
_cell.length_a   1.000
_cell.length_b   1.000
_cell.length_c   1.000
_cell.angle_alpha   90.00
_cell.angle_beta   90.00
_cell.angle_gamma   90.00
#
_symmetry.space_group_name_H-M   'P 1'
#
loop_
_entity.id
_entity.type
_entity.pdbx_description
1 polymer ?
#
loop_
_entity_poly.entity_id
_entity_poly.type
_entity_poly.pdbx_seq_one_letter_code
_entity_poly.pdbx_strand_id
1 'polypeptide(L)'
;MVGPARPLFVLFGSSIVQFSYSHQGWAAVLADIYARKADIVLRGYAGWNSRRALQVLDQVFPKDAAVQPSLVIVYFGGNDSMQPNPSGLGPHVPLPEYIDNMKKIATHLKSLSENIRLIFLTSPPINEEQVRQFFGLEGRTNEACRIYAEACMEVCKEMNVKGINLWTAIRQKEDWLTTCFTDGIHFASEGSKIVVKEVLRAIREAEWEPSLYWRSLPSEFEELEDSAFLPVGDDGKQIRISELEILRYSEWE
;
A
#
# COMPACT_ATOMS: atom_id res chain seq x y z
N MET A 1 -9.35 -20.26 5.25
CA MET A 1 -10.18 -19.27 4.55
C MET A 1 -11.64 -19.69 4.68
N VAL A 2 -12.56 -18.73 4.77
CA VAL A 2 -14.00 -19.00 4.70
C VAL A 2 -14.42 -18.71 3.27
N GLY A 3 -14.79 -19.72 2.48
CA GLY A 3 -15.31 -19.56 1.12
C GLY A 3 -14.30 -19.69 -0.03
N PRO A 4 -14.72 -19.37 -1.27
CA PRO A 4 -13.89 -19.44 -2.48
C PRO A 4 -12.61 -18.63 -2.35
N ALA A 5 -11.55 -19.07 -3.03
CA ALA A 5 -10.28 -18.37 -3.00
C ALA A 5 -10.29 -17.18 -3.98
N ARG A 6 -10.16 -15.96 -3.44
CA ARG A 6 -9.87 -14.75 -4.22
C ARG A 6 -8.37 -14.42 -4.13
N PRO A 7 -7.79 -13.70 -5.11
CA PRO A 7 -6.44 -13.15 -4.98
C PRO A 7 -6.25 -12.41 -3.66
N LEU A 8 -5.14 -12.69 -2.97
CA LEU A 8 -4.79 -12.04 -1.71
C LEU A 8 -3.83 -10.88 -1.97
N PHE A 9 -4.23 -9.67 -1.58
CA PHE A 9 -3.40 -8.47 -1.65
C PHE A 9 -2.96 -8.11 -0.24
N VAL A 10 -1.69 -8.38 0.09
CA VAL A 10 -1.16 -8.14 1.43
C VAL A 10 -0.51 -6.77 1.48
N LEU A 11 -0.95 -5.94 2.42
CA LEU A 11 -0.33 -4.65 2.71
C LEU A 11 0.63 -4.82 3.88
N PHE A 12 1.93 -4.76 3.61
CA PHE A 12 2.98 -5.03 4.61
C PHE A 12 3.82 -3.80 4.87
N GLY A 13 3.87 -3.34 6.12
CA GLY A 13 4.67 -2.16 6.41
C GLY A 13 4.55 -1.64 7.83
N SER A 14 4.93 -0.38 8.01
CA SER A 14 4.86 0.31 9.30
C SER A 14 3.51 1.03 9.51
N SER A 15 3.51 2.18 10.19
CA SER A 15 2.29 2.91 10.59
C SER A 15 1.46 3.46 9.42
N ILE A 16 2.08 3.87 8.31
CA ILE A 16 1.34 4.26 7.07
C ILE A 16 0.48 3.11 6.55
N VAL A 17 0.93 1.86 6.74
CA VAL A 17 0.14 0.68 6.44
C VAL A 17 -0.84 0.41 7.58
N GLN A 18 -0.42 0.37 8.85
CA GLN A 18 -1.32 0.04 9.96
C GLN A 18 -2.57 0.94 10.02
N PHE A 19 -2.41 2.24 9.77
CA PHE A 19 -3.51 3.21 9.82
C PHE A 19 -4.21 3.43 8.48
N SER A 20 -3.89 2.63 7.46
CA SER A 20 -4.40 2.78 6.09
C SER A 20 -5.90 2.53 5.92
N TYR A 21 -6.60 2.00 6.93
CA TYR A 21 -8.07 1.88 6.91
C TYR A 21 -8.77 3.06 7.57
N SER A 22 -8.06 3.84 8.39
CA SER A 22 -8.64 4.95 9.14
C SER A 22 -8.82 6.18 8.25
N HIS A 23 -9.78 7.05 8.57
CA HIS A 23 -9.95 8.37 7.95
C HIS A 23 -10.06 8.37 6.41
N GLN A 24 -10.86 7.45 5.84
CA GLN A 24 -10.93 7.23 4.38
C GLN A 24 -9.55 6.87 3.80
N GLY A 25 -8.83 6.03 4.54
CA GLY A 25 -7.47 5.67 4.24
C GLY A 25 -7.36 4.81 2.98
N TRP A 26 -6.16 4.80 2.39
CA TRP A 26 -5.93 4.19 1.09
C TRP A 26 -6.24 2.70 1.03
N ALA A 27 -6.06 1.94 2.11
CA ALA A 27 -6.42 0.51 2.12
C ALA A 27 -7.92 0.28 2.24
N ALA A 28 -8.65 1.15 2.95
CA ALA A 28 -10.11 1.07 2.98
C ALA A 28 -10.69 1.32 1.58
N VAL A 29 -10.13 2.31 0.85
CA VAL A 29 -10.52 2.58 -0.53
C VAL A 29 -10.18 1.41 -1.46
N LEU A 30 -8.98 0.81 -1.34
CA LEU A 30 -8.65 -0.39 -2.12
C LEU A 30 -9.60 -1.56 -1.78
N ALA A 31 -9.96 -1.75 -0.51
CA ALA A 31 -10.89 -2.81 -0.12
C ALA A 31 -12.29 -2.61 -0.70
N ASP A 32 -12.74 -1.36 -0.83
CA ASP A 32 -13.99 -1.01 -1.51
C ASP A 32 -13.90 -1.30 -3.02
N ILE A 33 -12.86 -0.80 -3.70
CA ILE A 33 -12.65 -1.01 -5.15
C ILE A 33 -12.55 -2.49 -5.52
N TYR A 34 -11.89 -3.29 -4.69
CA TYR A 34 -11.70 -4.73 -4.93
C TYR A 34 -12.77 -5.60 -4.26
N ALA A 35 -13.89 -5.02 -3.81
CA ALA A 35 -14.99 -5.79 -3.23
C ALA A 35 -15.40 -6.94 -4.17
N ARG A 36 -15.54 -8.15 -3.60
CA ARG A 36 -15.81 -9.42 -4.33
C ARG A 36 -14.79 -9.82 -5.38
N LYS A 37 -13.64 -9.15 -5.48
CA LYS A 37 -12.60 -9.43 -6.49
C LYS A 37 -11.28 -9.86 -5.89
N ALA A 38 -10.83 -9.20 -4.82
CA ALA A 38 -9.63 -9.57 -4.07
C ALA A 38 -9.81 -9.32 -2.57
N ASP A 39 -9.06 -10.04 -1.75
CA ASP A 39 -9.01 -9.77 -0.31
C ASP A 39 -7.83 -8.88 0.03
N ILE A 40 -8.11 -7.73 0.65
CA ILE A 40 -7.08 -6.83 1.16
C ILE A 40 -6.73 -7.23 2.59
N VAL A 41 -5.51 -7.73 2.78
CA VAL A 41 -5.04 -8.26 4.06
C VAL A 41 -4.01 -7.31 4.67
N LEU A 42 -4.36 -6.73 5.82
CA LEU A 42 -3.50 -5.80 6.53
C LEU A 42 -2.41 -6.52 7.36
N ARG A 43 -1.15 -6.13 7.16
CA ARG A 43 0.03 -6.49 7.96
C ARG A 43 0.88 -5.25 8.24
N GLY A 44 0.23 -4.23 8.80
CA GLY A 44 0.86 -2.98 9.23
C GLY A 44 1.29 -3.02 10.69
N TYR A 45 2.49 -2.53 10.99
CA TYR A 45 3.09 -2.55 12.33
C TYR A 45 3.70 -1.20 12.68
N ALA A 46 2.92 -0.34 13.33
CA ALA A 46 3.29 1.02 13.69
C ALA A 46 4.59 1.07 14.50
N GLY A 47 5.45 2.03 14.16
CA GLY A 47 6.76 2.21 14.79
C GLY A 47 7.83 1.18 14.37
N TRP A 48 7.53 0.26 13.44
CA TRP A 48 8.53 -0.66 12.93
C TRP A 48 9.42 -0.02 11.86
N ASN A 49 10.67 -0.47 11.82
CA ASN A 49 11.64 -0.21 10.76
C ASN A 49 11.90 -1.52 9.97
N SER A 50 12.72 -1.44 8.92
CA SER A 50 13.06 -2.60 8.07
C SER A 50 13.73 -3.74 8.85
N ARG A 51 14.51 -3.43 9.90
CA ARG A 51 15.19 -4.42 10.75
C ARG A 51 14.19 -5.33 11.48
N ARG A 52 13.11 -4.75 12.02
CA ARG A 52 12.01 -5.53 12.65
C ARG A 52 11.22 -6.32 11.62
N ALA A 53 10.99 -5.75 10.44
CA ALA A 53 10.28 -6.42 9.36
C ALA A 53 10.97 -7.74 8.96
N LEU A 54 12.30 -7.71 8.81
CA LEU A 54 13.08 -8.90 8.47
C LEU A 54 12.94 -10.04 9.48
N GLN A 55 12.85 -9.72 10.77
CA GLN A 55 12.81 -10.74 11.84
C GLN A 55 11.55 -11.62 11.79
N VAL A 56 10.48 -11.16 11.14
CA VAL A 56 9.20 -11.86 11.09
C VAL A 56 8.77 -12.24 9.67
N LEU A 57 9.63 -12.04 8.66
CA LEU A 57 9.29 -12.29 7.26
C LEU A 57 8.74 -13.71 7.04
N ASP A 58 9.40 -14.73 7.59
CA ASP A 58 8.96 -16.12 7.47
C ASP A 58 7.66 -16.41 8.24
N GLN A 59 7.37 -15.64 9.30
CA GLN A 59 6.14 -15.81 10.09
C GLN A 59 4.94 -15.14 9.39
N VAL A 60 5.17 -13.98 8.78
CA VAL A 60 4.13 -13.25 8.05
C VAL A 60 3.89 -13.85 6.67
N PHE A 61 4.96 -14.34 6.03
CA PHE A 61 4.97 -14.92 4.69
C PHE A 61 5.69 -16.28 4.69
N PRO A 62 5.08 -17.32 5.29
CA PRO A 62 5.65 -18.65 5.29
C PRO A 62 5.63 -19.25 3.87
N LYS A 63 6.74 -19.86 3.45
CA LYS A 63 6.88 -20.44 2.10
C LYS A 63 5.95 -21.63 1.86
N ASP A 64 5.58 -22.32 2.92
CA ASP A 64 4.69 -23.48 2.95
C ASP A 64 3.22 -23.10 3.22
N ALA A 65 2.87 -21.81 3.18
CA ALA A 65 1.47 -21.39 3.22
C ALA A 65 0.66 -22.06 2.10
N ALA A 66 -0.52 -22.60 2.45
CA ALA A 66 -1.43 -23.20 1.49
C ALA A 66 -1.89 -22.22 0.40
N VAL A 67 -1.91 -20.92 0.70
CA VAL A 67 -2.24 -19.85 -0.24
C VAL A 67 -1.20 -18.75 -0.12
N GLN A 68 -0.51 -18.47 -1.23
CA GLN A 68 0.46 -17.39 -1.34
C GLN A 68 -0.23 -16.11 -1.84
N PRO A 69 0.27 -14.91 -1.46
CA PRO A 69 -0.29 -13.65 -1.93
C PRO A 69 -0.10 -13.48 -3.45
N SER A 70 -1.09 -12.86 -4.09
CA SER A 70 -1.00 -12.46 -5.50
C SER A 70 -0.31 -11.11 -5.65
N LEU A 71 -0.53 -10.20 -4.69
CA LEU A 71 0.14 -8.90 -4.61
C LEU A 71 0.62 -8.65 -3.19
N VAL A 72 1.83 -8.12 -3.04
CA VAL A 72 2.28 -7.53 -1.77
C VAL A 72 2.70 -6.09 -2.02
N ILE A 73 2.08 -5.17 -1.28
CA ILE A 73 2.43 -3.75 -1.25
C ILE A 73 3.26 -3.51 0.01
N VAL A 74 4.53 -3.18 -0.16
CA VAL A 74 5.51 -3.05 0.92
C VAL A 74 5.82 -1.59 1.24
N TYR A 75 5.85 -1.23 2.52
CA TYR A 75 6.26 0.09 2.98
C TYR A 75 7.17 0.05 4.22
N PHE A 76 8.44 0.42 4.05
CA PHE A 76 9.40 0.74 5.11
C PHE A 76 10.35 1.84 4.62
N GLY A 77 10.97 2.57 5.54
CA GLY A 77 11.85 3.70 5.20
C GLY A 77 11.57 4.94 6.04
N GLY A 78 10.30 5.24 6.37
CA GLY A 78 9.98 6.45 7.11
C GLY A 78 10.56 6.47 8.54
N ASN A 79 10.53 5.33 9.24
CA ASN A 79 11.11 5.22 10.58
C ASN A 79 12.62 4.99 10.51
N ASP A 80 13.08 4.21 9.53
CA ASP A 80 14.48 3.95 9.22
C ASP A 80 15.27 5.25 8.99
N SER A 81 14.65 6.22 8.31
CA SER A 81 15.25 7.51 7.96
C SER A 81 15.33 8.52 9.11
N MET A 82 14.86 8.19 10.31
CA MET A 82 15.07 9.07 11.46
C MET A 82 16.57 9.22 11.73
N GLN A 83 17.00 10.39 12.20
CA GLN A 83 18.38 10.61 12.59
C GLN A 83 18.77 9.69 13.75
N PRO A 84 20.03 9.21 13.80
CA PRO A 84 20.50 8.40 14.91
C PRO A 84 20.46 9.21 16.21
N ASN A 85 19.86 8.63 17.25
CA ASN A 85 19.89 9.23 18.58
C ASN A 85 21.25 8.93 19.26
N PRO A 86 21.87 9.88 19.97
CA PRO A 86 23.13 9.64 20.68
C PRO A 86 23.10 8.50 21.71
N SER A 87 21.93 8.18 22.27
CA SER A 87 21.76 7.03 23.17
C SER A 87 21.86 5.66 22.46
N GLY A 88 21.88 5.64 21.14
CA GLY A 88 21.76 4.43 20.32
C GLY A 88 20.34 3.86 20.25
N LEU A 89 19.37 4.47 20.94
CA LEU A 89 17.96 4.08 20.88
C LEU A 89 17.25 4.71 19.68
N GLY A 90 16.06 4.19 19.36
CA GLY A 90 15.20 4.73 18.32
C GLY A 90 15.15 3.85 17.06
N PRO A 91 14.38 4.30 16.05
CA PRO A 91 14.07 3.44 14.92
C PRO A 91 15.06 3.54 13.76
N HIS A 92 16.09 4.39 13.86
CA HIS A 92 17.07 4.60 12.80
C HIS A 92 17.69 3.27 12.31
N VAL A 93 17.77 3.13 10.99
CA VAL A 93 18.51 2.07 10.31
C VAL A 93 19.44 2.73 9.31
N PRO A 94 20.77 2.57 9.41
CA PRO A 94 21.71 3.18 8.47
C PRO A 94 21.37 2.85 7.01
N LEU A 95 21.53 3.83 6.11
CA LEU A 95 21.10 3.71 4.71
C LEU A 95 21.60 2.43 4.00
N PRO A 96 22.88 2.02 4.11
CA PRO A 96 23.34 0.77 3.50
C PRO A 96 22.62 -0.48 4.05
N GLU A 97 22.33 -0.49 5.35
CA GLU A 97 21.58 -1.57 5.99
C GLU A 97 20.11 -1.56 5.55
N TYR A 98 19.48 -0.39 5.45
CA TYR A 98 18.12 -0.25 4.92
C TYR A 98 18.03 -0.81 3.49
N ILE A 99 18.98 -0.46 2.61
CA ILE A 99 19.05 -0.98 1.23
C ILE A 99 19.13 -2.51 1.23
N ASP A 100 20.05 -3.08 2.01
CA ASP A 100 20.19 -4.53 2.14
C ASP A 100 18.92 -5.20 2.70
N ASN A 101 18.30 -4.59 3.70
CA ASN A 101 17.05 -5.09 4.28
C ASN A 101 15.91 -5.11 3.25
N MET A 102 15.74 -4.03 2.47
CA MET A 102 14.72 -3.97 1.43
C MET A 102 14.96 -5.00 0.32
N LYS A 103 16.23 -5.25 -0.07
CA LYS A 103 16.60 -6.32 -1.02
C LYS A 103 16.26 -7.71 -0.47
N LYS A 104 16.52 -7.97 0.81
CA LYS A 104 16.18 -9.23 1.48
C LYS A 104 14.67 -9.44 1.55
N ILE A 105 13.89 -8.40 1.88
CA ILE A 105 12.42 -8.44 1.84
C ILE A 105 11.94 -8.79 0.43
N ALA A 106 12.42 -8.07 -0.60
CA ALA A 106 12.04 -8.34 -1.99
C ALA A 106 12.39 -9.78 -2.41
N THR A 107 13.59 -10.24 -2.06
CA THR A 107 14.06 -11.60 -2.39
C THR A 107 13.18 -12.67 -1.75
N HIS A 108 12.86 -12.52 -0.47
CA HIS A 108 11.98 -13.45 0.23
C HIS A 108 10.61 -13.51 -0.42
N LEU A 109 9.98 -12.36 -0.64
CA LEU A 109 8.64 -12.30 -1.23
C LEU A 109 8.61 -12.88 -2.65
N LYS A 110 9.59 -12.56 -3.50
CA LYS A 110 9.71 -13.16 -4.85
C LYS A 110 9.87 -14.68 -4.82
N SER A 111 10.40 -15.24 -3.73
CA SER A 111 10.57 -16.69 -3.59
C SER A 111 9.29 -17.44 -3.19
N LEU A 112 8.21 -16.74 -2.85
CA LEU A 112 6.95 -17.35 -2.42
C LEU A 112 6.18 -18.00 -3.57
N SER A 113 6.23 -17.38 -4.76
CA SER A 113 5.52 -17.83 -5.95
C SER A 113 6.07 -17.12 -7.19
N GLU A 114 6.09 -17.78 -8.34
CA GLU A 114 6.49 -17.16 -9.62
C GLU A 114 5.53 -16.05 -10.06
N ASN A 115 4.27 -16.12 -9.62
CA ASN A 115 3.21 -15.19 -10.01
C ASN A 115 3.00 -14.03 -9.02
N ILE A 116 3.78 -13.97 -7.93
CA ILE A 116 3.65 -12.89 -6.96
C ILE A 116 4.04 -11.56 -7.60
N ARG A 117 3.20 -10.55 -7.40
CA ARG A 117 3.45 -9.17 -7.82
C ARG A 117 3.85 -8.33 -6.62
N LEU A 118 4.82 -7.45 -6.79
CA LEU A 118 5.34 -6.62 -5.72
C LEU A 118 5.27 -5.15 -6.12
N ILE A 119 4.79 -4.33 -5.19
CA ILE A 119 4.84 -2.87 -5.26
C ILE A 119 5.51 -2.37 -3.99
N PHE A 120 6.55 -1.56 -4.11
CA PHE A 120 7.23 -0.94 -2.97
C PHE A 120 6.87 0.54 -2.93
N LEU A 121 6.34 0.98 -1.79
CA LEU A 121 6.06 2.38 -1.51
C LEU A 121 7.27 3.00 -0.82
N THR A 122 7.76 4.12 -1.34
CA THR A 122 8.87 4.85 -0.71
C THR A 122 8.42 5.62 0.54
N SER A 123 9.38 6.10 1.34
CA SER A 123 9.07 7.05 2.41
C SER A 123 8.36 8.28 1.81
N PRO A 124 7.15 8.65 2.29
CA PRO A 124 6.52 9.90 1.88
C PRO A 124 7.30 11.11 2.40
N PRO A 125 6.99 12.32 1.90
CA PRO A 125 7.50 13.53 2.54
C PRO A 125 6.77 13.73 3.87
N ILE A 126 7.29 14.62 4.71
CA ILE A 126 6.69 14.95 6.01
C ILE A 126 6.53 16.45 6.18
N ASN A 127 5.61 16.85 7.06
CA ASN A 127 5.53 18.22 7.57
C ASN A 127 6.31 18.31 8.89
N GLU A 128 7.59 18.67 8.82
CA GLU A 128 8.48 18.74 10.00
C GLU A 128 7.95 19.64 11.11
N GLU A 129 7.31 20.76 10.75
CA GLU A 129 6.72 21.68 11.73
C GLU A 129 5.58 21.01 12.48
N GLN A 130 4.66 20.38 11.76
CA GLN A 130 3.53 19.68 12.37
C GLN A 130 3.99 18.48 13.20
N VAL A 131 5.02 17.75 12.77
CA VAL A 131 5.63 16.66 13.55
C VAL A 131 6.16 17.17 14.87
N ARG A 132 6.88 18.30 14.87
CA ARG A 132 7.40 18.92 16.08
C ARG A 132 6.28 19.37 17.01
N GLN A 133 5.23 19.99 16.48
CA GLN A 133 4.09 20.46 17.27
C GLN A 133 3.26 19.32 17.87
N PHE A 134 3.04 18.25 17.10
CA PHE A 134 2.17 17.14 17.52
C PHE A 134 2.88 16.16 18.45
N PHE A 135 4.13 15.80 18.14
CA PHE A 135 4.86 14.76 18.87
C PHE A 135 6.00 15.30 19.75
N GLY A 136 6.42 16.55 19.58
CA GLY A 136 7.64 17.06 20.23
C GLY A 136 8.90 16.32 19.77
N LEU A 137 8.87 15.70 18.57
CA LEU A 137 9.96 14.88 18.05
C LEU A 137 10.89 15.70 17.17
N GLU A 138 12.18 15.63 17.48
CA GLU A 138 13.27 16.12 16.64
C GLU A 138 13.97 14.95 15.91
N GLY A 139 14.68 15.25 14.83
CA GLY A 139 15.47 14.25 14.09
C GLY A 139 14.69 13.46 13.04
N ARG A 140 13.43 13.78 12.76
CA ARG A 140 12.75 13.33 11.53
C ARG A 140 12.72 14.48 10.54
N THR A 141 13.45 14.35 9.44
CA THR A 141 13.53 15.40 8.41
C THR A 141 13.03 14.90 7.06
N ASN A 142 12.45 15.81 6.29
CA ASN A 142 11.96 15.55 4.95
C ASN A 142 13.11 15.21 4.00
N GLU A 143 14.28 15.82 4.21
CA GLU A 143 15.50 15.48 3.46
C GLU A 143 15.96 14.03 3.72
N ALA A 144 15.92 13.57 4.97
CA ALA A 144 16.24 12.17 5.25
C ALA A 144 15.20 11.23 4.61
N CYS A 145 13.92 11.56 4.64
CA CYS A 145 12.88 10.81 3.93
C CYS A 145 13.17 10.74 2.41
N ARG A 146 13.61 11.83 1.78
CA ARG A 146 14.00 11.87 0.36
C ARG A 146 15.13 10.88 0.05
N ILE A 147 16.20 10.90 0.84
CA ILE A 147 17.37 10.02 0.64
C ILE A 147 16.96 8.54 0.69
N TYR A 148 16.13 8.15 1.66
CA TYR A 148 15.66 6.76 1.78
C TYR A 148 14.65 6.40 0.68
N ALA A 149 13.84 7.37 0.24
CA ALA A 149 12.93 7.17 -0.87
C ALA A 149 13.67 6.89 -2.19
N GLU A 150 14.71 7.67 -2.49
CA GLU A 150 15.57 7.46 -3.66
C GLU A 150 16.27 6.11 -3.62
N ALA A 151 16.84 5.76 -2.47
CA ALA A 151 17.47 4.45 -2.28
C ALA A 151 16.48 3.28 -2.48
N CYS A 152 15.25 3.41 -2.00
CA CYS A 152 14.21 2.41 -2.23
C CYS A 152 13.84 2.29 -3.71
N MET A 153 13.77 3.40 -4.46
CA MET A 153 13.56 3.36 -5.92
C MET A 153 14.69 2.66 -6.66
N GLU A 154 15.94 2.89 -6.28
CA GLU A 154 17.08 2.17 -6.86
C GLU A 154 17.03 0.67 -6.54
N VAL A 155 16.63 0.28 -5.31
CA VAL A 155 16.37 -1.13 -4.98
C VAL A 155 15.28 -1.72 -5.88
N CYS A 156 14.18 -1.00 -6.10
CA CYS A 156 13.11 -1.46 -6.98
C CYS A 156 13.60 -1.71 -8.41
N LYS A 157 14.39 -0.78 -8.94
CA LYS A 157 15.00 -0.89 -10.27
C LYS A 157 15.95 -2.08 -10.37
N GLU A 158 16.87 -2.22 -9.40
CA GLU A 158 17.84 -3.32 -9.36
C GLU A 158 17.16 -4.68 -9.27
N MET A 159 16.11 -4.79 -8.45
CA MET A 159 15.40 -6.05 -8.19
C MET A 159 14.29 -6.36 -9.19
N ASN A 160 14.07 -5.49 -10.20
CA ASN A 160 12.94 -5.52 -11.12
C ASN A 160 11.59 -5.67 -10.39
N VAL A 161 11.34 -4.75 -9.45
CA VAL A 161 10.11 -4.61 -8.68
C VAL A 161 9.49 -3.25 -9.00
N LYS A 162 8.15 -3.16 -9.03
CA LYS A 162 7.50 -1.86 -9.22
C LYS A 162 7.70 -1.00 -7.97
N GLY A 163 8.24 0.20 -8.14
CA GLY A 163 8.38 1.19 -7.08
C GLY A 163 7.42 2.36 -7.29
N ILE A 164 6.79 2.84 -6.22
CA ILE A 164 5.97 4.05 -6.22
C ILE A 164 6.66 5.09 -5.34
N ASN A 165 7.09 6.19 -5.96
CA ASN A 165 7.77 7.27 -5.27
C ASN A 165 6.75 8.22 -4.59
N LEU A 166 6.31 7.86 -3.38
CA LEU A 166 5.39 8.67 -2.58
C LEU A 166 5.97 10.04 -2.21
N TRP A 167 7.30 10.14 -2.03
CA TRP A 167 7.96 11.41 -1.77
C TRP A 167 7.65 12.45 -2.87
N THR A 168 7.76 12.02 -4.13
CA THR A 168 7.45 12.88 -5.28
C THR A 168 5.94 13.03 -5.47
N ALA A 169 5.18 11.93 -5.45
CA ALA A 169 3.75 11.94 -5.78
C ALA A 169 2.94 12.85 -4.84
N ILE A 170 3.20 12.80 -3.53
CA ILE A 170 2.50 13.65 -2.55
C ILE A 170 2.80 15.14 -2.79
N ARG A 171 4.04 15.49 -3.16
CA ARG A 171 4.47 16.88 -3.39
C ARG A 171 3.93 17.49 -4.69
N GLN A 172 3.30 16.71 -5.56
CA GLN A 172 2.64 17.25 -6.77
C GLN A 172 1.37 18.04 -6.44
N LYS A 173 0.75 17.78 -5.28
CA LYS A 173 -0.37 18.58 -4.78
C LYS A 173 0.14 19.87 -4.15
N GLU A 174 -0.37 21.03 -4.55
CA GLU A 174 0.14 22.34 -4.13
C GLU A 174 0.13 22.54 -2.60
N ASP A 175 -0.96 22.17 -1.95
CA ASP A 175 -1.26 22.30 -0.53
C ASP A 175 -0.95 21.03 0.27
N TRP A 176 -0.08 20.15 -0.24
CA TRP A 176 0.21 18.85 0.38
C TRP A 176 0.66 18.95 1.84
N LEU A 177 1.41 19.98 2.19
CA LEU A 177 2.01 20.16 3.52
C LEU A 177 0.94 20.25 4.63
N THR A 178 -0.21 20.86 4.33
CA THR A 178 -1.29 21.14 5.30
C THR A 178 -2.48 20.21 5.16
N THR A 179 -2.63 19.53 4.01
CA THR A 179 -3.83 18.72 3.72
C THR A 179 -3.57 17.22 3.64
N CYS A 180 -2.35 16.78 3.32
CA CYS A 180 -2.07 15.36 3.13
C CYS A 180 -1.83 14.61 4.46
N PHE A 181 -1.63 15.31 5.58
CA PHE A 181 -1.27 14.68 6.86
C PHE A 181 -2.20 15.04 8.01
N THR A 182 -2.40 14.08 8.92
CA THR A 182 -3.11 14.30 10.18
C THR A 182 -2.21 14.87 11.28
N ASP A 183 -0.95 14.45 11.31
CA ASP A 183 0.03 14.75 12.36
C ASP A 183 1.43 15.07 11.81
N GLY A 184 1.50 15.35 10.51
CA GLY A 184 2.73 15.63 9.77
C GLY A 184 3.47 14.40 9.26
N ILE A 185 3.03 13.19 9.61
CA ILE A 185 3.58 11.91 9.12
C ILE A 185 2.49 11.06 8.46
N HIS A 186 1.39 10.81 9.17
CA HIS A 186 0.35 9.88 8.73
C HIS A 186 -0.66 10.57 7.83
N PHE A 187 -1.18 9.82 6.86
CA PHE A 187 -2.02 10.40 5.82
C PHE A 187 -3.43 10.74 6.32
N ALA A 188 -3.87 11.94 5.94
CA ALA A 188 -5.30 12.26 5.90
C ALA A 188 -5.94 11.65 4.63
N SER A 189 -7.25 11.87 4.46
CA SER A 189 -7.99 11.41 3.26
C SER A 189 -7.32 11.89 1.97
N GLU A 190 -6.92 13.16 1.89
CA GLU A 190 -6.29 13.73 0.68
C GLU A 190 -4.95 13.05 0.32
N GLY A 191 -4.09 12.78 1.33
CA GLY A 191 -2.86 12.03 1.10
C GLY A 191 -3.13 10.59 0.67
N SER A 192 -4.15 9.96 1.27
CA SER A 192 -4.56 8.60 0.92
C SER A 192 -5.08 8.47 -0.51
N LYS A 193 -5.84 9.44 -1.01
CA LYS A 193 -6.31 9.47 -2.41
C LYS A 193 -5.15 9.44 -3.41
N ILE A 194 -4.06 10.14 -3.12
CA ILE A 194 -2.85 10.12 -3.96
C ILE A 194 -2.24 8.72 -3.97
N VAL A 195 -2.10 8.07 -2.80
CA VAL A 195 -1.57 6.70 -2.71
C VAL A 195 -2.43 5.72 -3.52
N VAL A 196 -3.77 5.81 -3.41
CA VAL A 196 -4.69 4.96 -4.18
C VAL A 196 -4.48 5.14 -5.68
N LYS A 197 -4.46 6.39 -6.17
CA LYS A 197 -4.26 6.69 -7.60
C LYS A 197 -2.96 6.11 -8.12
N GLU A 198 -1.86 6.29 -7.38
CA GLU A 198 -0.56 5.77 -7.75
C GLU A 198 -0.53 4.23 -7.76
N VAL A 199 -1.15 3.57 -6.76
CA VAL A 199 -1.24 2.11 -6.68
C VAL A 199 -2.07 1.54 -7.84
N LEU A 200 -3.25 2.10 -8.09
CA LEU A 200 -4.11 1.64 -9.18
C LEU A 200 -3.48 1.86 -10.55
N ARG A 201 -2.84 3.02 -10.75
CA ARG A 201 -2.07 3.29 -11.98
C ARG A 201 -0.96 2.26 -12.16
N ALA A 202 -0.18 1.99 -11.10
CA ALA A 202 0.90 1.01 -11.15
C ALA A 202 0.39 -0.39 -11.49
N ILE A 203 -0.74 -0.83 -10.91
CA ILE A 203 -1.36 -2.13 -11.21
C ILE A 203 -1.83 -2.18 -12.66
N ARG A 204 -2.51 -1.13 -13.14
CA ARG A 204 -3.04 -1.06 -14.51
C ARG A 204 -1.94 -1.12 -15.57
N GLU A 205 -0.82 -0.43 -15.33
CA GLU A 205 0.30 -0.32 -16.29
C GLU A 205 1.31 -1.48 -16.17
N ALA A 206 1.10 -2.43 -15.26
CA ALA A 206 2.12 -3.43 -14.97
C ALA A 206 2.21 -4.58 -15.98
N GLU A 207 1.27 -4.68 -16.93
CA GLU A 207 1.19 -5.75 -17.95
C GLU A 207 1.42 -7.16 -17.35
N TRP A 208 0.89 -7.37 -16.15
CA TRP A 208 1.02 -8.64 -15.43
C TRP A 208 0.01 -9.66 -15.95
N GLU A 209 0.45 -10.91 -16.03
CA GLU A 209 -0.42 -12.06 -16.32
C GLU A 209 -0.44 -13.04 -15.13
N PRO A 210 -1.63 -13.37 -14.55
CA PRO A 210 -2.91 -12.71 -14.80
C PRO A 210 -2.92 -11.25 -14.34
N SER A 211 -3.73 -10.42 -14.99
CA SER A 211 -3.92 -9.02 -14.59
C SER A 211 -4.52 -8.93 -13.19
N LEU A 212 -3.99 -8.01 -12.39
CA LEU A 212 -4.52 -7.67 -11.07
C LEU A 212 -5.36 -6.40 -11.08
N TYR A 213 -5.61 -5.82 -12.26
CA TYR A 213 -6.47 -4.64 -12.39
C TYR A 213 -7.92 -5.02 -12.07
N TRP A 214 -8.56 -4.27 -11.18
CA TRP A 214 -9.89 -4.60 -10.64
C TRP A 214 -10.96 -4.82 -11.73
N ARG A 215 -10.94 -4.08 -12.84
CA ARG A 215 -11.89 -4.30 -13.96
C ARG A 215 -11.64 -5.59 -14.73
N SER A 216 -10.43 -6.16 -14.64
CA SER A 216 -10.05 -7.42 -15.29
C SER A 216 -10.27 -8.64 -14.40
N LEU A 217 -10.48 -8.45 -13.09
CA LEU A 217 -10.72 -9.54 -12.17
C LEU A 217 -12.20 -9.96 -12.17
N PRO A 218 -12.49 -11.28 -12.18
CA PRO A 218 -13.86 -11.77 -12.10
C PRO A 218 -14.50 -11.37 -10.77
N SER A 219 -15.78 -11.03 -10.79
CA SER A 219 -16.54 -10.81 -9.57
C SER A 219 -16.98 -12.16 -8.99
N GLU A 220 -16.81 -12.35 -7.69
CA GLU A 220 -17.26 -13.56 -7.00
C GLU A 220 -18.79 -13.70 -7.11
N PHE A 221 -19.25 -14.85 -7.60
CA PHE A 221 -20.66 -15.19 -7.85
C PHE A 221 -21.40 -14.29 -8.86
N GLU A 222 -20.70 -13.75 -9.85
CA GLU A 222 -21.30 -12.94 -10.93
C GLU A 222 -22.44 -13.67 -11.65
N GLU A 223 -22.32 -14.99 -11.82
CA GLU A 223 -23.31 -15.84 -12.48
C GLU A 223 -24.68 -15.90 -11.78
N LEU A 224 -24.74 -15.57 -10.49
CA LEU A 224 -26.00 -15.54 -9.73
C LEU A 224 -26.76 -14.22 -9.90
N GLU A 225 -26.15 -13.20 -10.51
CA GLU A 225 -26.77 -11.89 -10.74
C GLU A 225 -27.68 -11.88 -11.98
N ASP A 226 -27.58 -12.90 -12.84
CA ASP A 226 -28.49 -13.14 -13.96
C ASP A 226 -29.80 -13.76 -13.45
N SER A 227 -30.64 -13.01 -12.70
CA SER A 227 -31.84 -13.60 -12.11
C SER A 227 -33.04 -12.67 -11.88
N ALA A 228 -34.20 -13.31 -11.73
CA ALA A 228 -35.51 -12.75 -11.40
C ALA A 228 -35.58 -11.95 -10.08
N PHE A 229 -34.46 -11.84 -9.35
CA PHE A 229 -34.36 -11.18 -8.05
C PHE A 229 -33.75 -9.78 -8.13
N LEU A 230 -33.37 -9.31 -9.33
CA LEU A 230 -32.92 -7.92 -9.50
C LEU A 230 -34.08 -6.94 -9.23
N PRO A 231 -33.82 -5.83 -8.53
CA PRO A 231 -34.80 -4.77 -8.39
C PRO A 231 -35.18 -4.22 -9.77
N VAL A 232 -36.44 -3.83 -9.93
CA VAL A 232 -36.97 -3.29 -11.18
C VAL A 232 -37.22 -1.80 -10.98
N GLY A 233 -36.68 -0.97 -11.87
CA GLY A 233 -36.89 0.48 -11.87
C GLY A 233 -38.29 0.86 -12.36
N ASP A 234 -38.63 2.14 -12.20
CA ASP A 234 -39.93 2.68 -12.66
C ASP A 234 -40.12 2.56 -14.18
N ASP A 235 -39.03 2.41 -14.95
CA ASP A 235 -39.06 2.16 -16.39
C ASP A 235 -39.23 0.68 -16.76
N GLY A 236 -39.43 -0.19 -15.77
CA GLY A 236 -39.62 -1.63 -15.95
C GLY A 236 -38.34 -2.41 -16.21
N LYS A 237 -37.16 -1.76 -16.21
CA LYS A 237 -35.88 -2.45 -16.42
C LYS A 237 -35.30 -2.96 -15.10
N GLN A 238 -34.65 -4.11 -15.17
CA GLN A 238 -33.88 -4.64 -14.06
C GLN A 238 -32.63 -3.77 -13.82
N ILE A 239 -32.36 -3.47 -12.56
CA ILE A 239 -31.23 -2.67 -12.11
C ILE A 239 -30.20 -3.62 -11.48
N ARG A 240 -29.02 -3.71 -12.11
CA ARG A 240 -27.87 -4.41 -11.52
C ARG A 240 -27.15 -3.48 -10.56
N ILE A 241 -27.37 -3.68 -9.27
CA ILE A 241 -26.75 -2.87 -8.21
C ILE A 241 -25.22 -3.01 -8.23
N SER A 242 -24.71 -4.20 -8.57
CA SER A 242 -23.29 -4.47 -8.77
C SER A 242 -22.69 -3.63 -9.89
N GLU A 243 -23.40 -3.38 -10.99
CA GLU A 243 -22.90 -2.57 -12.11
C GLU A 243 -22.97 -1.05 -11.87
N LEU A 244 -23.61 -0.61 -10.78
CA LEU A 244 -23.52 0.79 -10.31
C LEU A 244 -22.09 1.17 -9.85
N GLU A 245 -21.14 0.23 -9.85
CA GLU A 245 -19.70 0.48 -9.70
C GLU A 245 -19.16 1.58 -10.62
N ILE A 246 -19.71 1.74 -11.85
CA ILE A 246 -19.30 2.80 -12.78
C ILE A 246 -19.49 4.20 -12.16
N LEU A 247 -20.54 4.39 -11.36
CA LEU A 247 -20.80 5.66 -10.68
C LEU A 247 -19.90 5.86 -9.46
N ARG A 248 -19.49 4.77 -8.80
CA ARG A 248 -18.70 4.80 -7.56
C ARG A 248 -17.22 5.00 -7.80
N TYR A 249 -16.68 4.51 -8.92
CA TYR A 249 -15.23 4.44 -9.14
C TYR A 249 -14.71 5.29 -10.31
N SER A 250 -15.55 6.15 -10.88
CA SER A 250 -15.14 7.07 -11.95
C SER A 250 -13.96 7.99 -11.57
N GLU A 251 -13.79 8.29 -10.29
CA GLU A 251 -12.65 9.08 -9.79
C GLU A 251 -11.31 8.31 -9.76
N TRP A 252 -11.36 6.99 -9.93
CA TRP A 252 -10.22 6.06 -9.87
C TRP A 252 -9.82 5.49 -11.24
N GLU A 253 -10.52 5.88 -12.31
CA GLU A 253 -10.11 5.65 -13.69
C GLU A 253 -8.97 6.57 -14.12
#